data_AF-A0A3G1B383-F1
#
_entry.id   AF-A0A3G1B383-F1
#
_cell.length_a   1.000
_cell.length_b   1.000
_cell.length_c   1.000
_cell.angle_alpha   90.00
_cell.angle_beta   90.00
_cell.angle_gamma   90.00
#
_symmetry.space_group_name_H-M   'P 1'
#
loop_
_entity.id
_entity.type
_entity.pdbx_description
1 polymer ?
#
loop_
_entity_poly.entity_id
_entity_poly.type
_entity_poly.pdbx_seq_one_letter_code
_entity_poly.pdbx_strand_id
1 'polypeptide(L)'
;MLKFQNKVILVTGSGTGIGQTVAKLFAENGASIIILGRRKEPLEDTKKILDEIINRVKSNAKVWLFPGVDVSDELGVSQMYDSLQKDGVFVDVVVNNAGVSGPVTCFPNSPLDEFKSAVGIHLTGTFWTSVQALKVMRPGAKIITISTFFTEEKPYEQRPYRFRSPYTAAQGAKNRLAESMSWELVEKGIVSIATNPGPVHSDRIYKTVYPKAAAEFLRVSGFEDLSPSEVEIANKDIVGLLGEDEKTTKDGIAKAADAVLKVKGGDAQKIAQTLTKLLAKIQEIAEKVQKNTSFMIADRQFLSQTQVAQTVLTLADDDIAKILNGKIIPGDRVFYPVKPHIATNTPTTQPSFAAEVVVFAIDATDKQDSDRAEFLAQHVEKNGGKAVCFISKETPKELQESISSKFHSHVINFKSQEEVQRWLNTAKTVGKLSTLVYLTGKVPSDLKIINLSRKDWDDLVDKFINTPATVIQTALETFVPGGKKDPRLYKGAKATIVTIGPDVPSGPKVSGADRARVEVFRGALRPFATTVNQELSDVLKSNVRAFLVLPGSIDGKDSDNAKIANALNYFVTDGSRRSSEVTFCVDETRD
;
A
#
# COMPACT_ATOMS: atom_id res chain seq x y z
N MET A 1 -12.30 27.48 29.64
CA MET A 1 -13.07 26.68 28.67
C MET A 1 -12.18 25.54 28.22
N LEU A 2 -12.69 24.30 28.12
CA LEU A 2 -11.87 23.18 27.61
C LEU A 2 -11.49 23.44 26.15
N LYS A 3 -10.31 22.96 25.73
CA LYS A 3 -9.69 23.34 24.45
C LYS A 3 -10.57 23.06 23.22
N PHE A 4 -11.30 21.96 23.22
CA PHE A 4 -12.19 21.55 22.13
C PHE A 4 -13.66 21.60 22.54
N GLN A 5 -14.01 22.45 23.52
CA GLN A 5 -15.39 22.67 23.92
C GLN A 5 -16.24 23.09 22.71
N ASN A 6 -17.42 22.49 22.57
CA ASN A 6 -18.37 22.74 21.47
C ASN A 6 -17.86 22.36 20.07
N LYS A 7 -16.76 21.59 19.97
CA LYS A 7 -16.29 20.99 18.72
C LYS A 7 -16.82 19.58 18.55
N VAL A 8 -17.04 19.15 17.31
CA VAL A 8 -17.45 17.79 16.95
C VAL A 8 -16.33 17.07 16.21
N ILE A 9 -15.90 15.94 16.74
CA ILE A 9 -14.76 15.16 16.24
C ILE A 9 -15.24 13.78 15.78
N LEU A 10 -15.04 13.45 14.52
CA LEU A 10 -15.31 12.13 13.97
C LEU A 10 -14.02 11.30 13.94
N VAL A 11 -14.06 10.08 14.48
CA VAL A 11 -12.90 9.18 14.49
C VAL A 11 -13.27 7.84 13.89
N THR A 12 -12.67 7.50 12.75
CA THR A 12 -12.89 6.20 12.10
C THR A 12 -12.15 5.08 12.83
N GLY A 13 -12.76 3.90 12.93
CA GLY A 13 -12.13 2.75 13.59
C GLY A 13 -11.87 2.98 15.08
N SER A 14 -12.81 3.62 15.76
CA SER A 14 -12.63 4.15 17.13
C SER A 14 -13.05 3.20 18.25
N GLY A 15 -13.47 1.96 17.93
CA GLY A 15 -13.89 0.99 18.95
C GLY A 15 -12.75 0.43 19.81
N THR A 16 -11.49 0.51 19.34
CA THR A 16 -10.32 -0.02 20.04
C THR A 16 -9.04 0.74 19.66
N GLY A 17 -7.98 0.62 20.45
CA GLY A 17 -6.63 1.04 20.06
C GLY A 17 -6.47 2.56 19.90
N ILE A 18 -5.68 2.97 18.89
CA ILE A 18 -5.38 4.39 18.62
C ILE A 18 -6.66 5.21 18.44
N GLY A 19 -7.63 4.74 17.66
CA GLY A 19 -8.88 5.47 17.42
C GLY A 19 -9.69 5.70 18.69
N GLN A 20 -9.78 4.69 19.57
CA GLN A 20 -10.43 4.87 20.89
C GLN A 20 -9.66 5.87 21.74
N THR A 21 -8.33 5.81 21.74
CA THR A 21 -7.50 6.72 22.55
C THR A 21 -7.59 8.16 22.06
N VAL A 22 -7.64 8.37 20.74
CA VAL A 22 -7.92 9.69 20.13
C VAL A 22 -9.29 10.20 20.58
N ALA A 23 -10.34 9.39 20.44
CA ALA A 23 -11.69 9.75 20.86
C ALA A 23 -11.77 10.15 22.34
N LYS A 24 -11.13 9.37 23.21
CA LYS A 24 -11.02 9.67 24.65
C LYS A 24 -10.35 11.01 24.91
N LEU A 25 -9.20 11.26 24.29
CA LEU A 25 -8.43 12.48 24.53
C LEU A 25 -9.18 13.74 24.06
N PHE A 26 -9.93 13.67 22.95
CA PHE A 26 -10.80 14.78 22.54
C PHE A 26 -11.98 15.00 23.50
N ALA A 27 -12.60 13.94 24.01
CA ALA A 27 -13.67 14.03 25.00
C ALA A 27 -13.17 14.64 26.32
N GLU A 28 -11.96 14.28 26.77
CA GLU A 28 -11.29 14.89 27.92
C GLU A 28 -11.06 16.40 27.72
N ASN A 29 -10.96 16.84 26.47
CA ASN A 29 -10.84 18.25 26.08
C ASN A 29 -12.19 18.89 25.70
N GLY A 30 -13.31 18.27 26.10
CA GLY A 30 -14.65 18.85 26.03
C GLY A 30 -15.36 18.71 24.68
N ALA A 31 -14.79 17.96 23.73
CA ALA A 31 -15.37 17.77 22.41
C ALA A 31 -16.50 16.74 22.42
N SER A 32 -17.49 16.93 21.53
CA SER A 32 -18.45 15.88 21.18
C SER A 32 -17.81 14.94 20.17
N ILE A 33 -18.12 13.64 20.26
CA ILE A 33 -17.41 12.60 19.51
C ILE A 33 -18.38 11.79 18.66
N ILE A 34 -18.04 11.59 17.40
CA ILE A 34 -18.67 10.61 16.52
C ILE A 34 -17.74 9.41 16.41
N ILE A 35 -18.21 8.25 16.89
CA ILE A 35 -17.48 6.98 16.82
C ILE A 35 -18.12 6.05 15.79
N LEU A 36 -17.28 5.39 14.98
CA LEU A 36 -17.73 4.45 13.97
C LEU A 36 -16.78 3.28 13.75
N GLY A 37 -17.34 2.19 13.23
CA GLY A 37 -16.62 1.00 12.81
C GLY A 37 -17.53 -0.23 12.71
N ARG A 38 -16.95 -1.33 12.24
CA ARG A 38 -17.70 -2.56 11.90
C ARG A 38 -18.29 -3.29 13.11
N ARG A 39 -17.57 -3.32 14.23
CA ARG A 39 -17.93 -4.12 15.40
C ARG A 39 -18.73 -3.29 16.40
N LYS A 40 -19.95 -3.71 16.69
CA LYS A 40 -20.88 -3.04 17.60
C LYS A 40 -20.38 -3.03 19.04
N GLU A 41 -20.06 -4.19 19.60
CA GLU A 41 -19.70 -4.34 21.02
C GLU A 41 -18.53 -3.43 21.46
N PRO A 42 -17.34 -3.40 20.79
CA PRO A 42 -16.27 -2.50 21.20
C PRO A 42 -16.63 -1.00 21.11
N LEU A 43 -17.54 -0.63 20.19
CA LEU A 43 -17.98 0.75 20.07
C LEU A 43 -18.96 1.14 21.18
N GLU A 44 -19.83 0.22 21.61
CA GLU A 44 -20.71 0.45 22.76
C GLU A 44 -19.90 0.63 24.05
N ASP A 45 -18.86 -0.18 24.25
CA ASP A 45 -17.96 -0.02 25.39
C ASP A 45 -17.17 1.29 25.30
N THR A 46 -16.70 1.65 24.11
CA THR A 46 -16.10 2.96 23.87
C THR A 46 -17.07 4.09 24.21
N LYS A 47 -18.33 4.00 23.81
CA LYS A 47 -19.35 5.00 24.12
C LYS A 47 -19.50 5.21 25.63
N LYS A 48 -19.61 4.12 26.41
CA LYS A 48 -19.71 4.20 27.88
C LYS A 48 -18.52 4.95 28.48
N ILE A 49 -17.31 4.61 28.06
CA ILE A 49 -16.08 5.29 28.49
C ILE A 49 -16.11 6.79 28.15
N LEU A 50 -16.57 7.14 26.95
CA LEU A 50 -16.67 8.54 26.53
C LEU A 50 -17.72 9.31 27.33
N ASP A 51 -18.90 8.72 27.58
CA ASP A 51 -19.96 9.33 28.39
C ASP A 51 -19.48 9.57 29.84
N GLU A 52 -18.74 8.63 30.42
CA GLU A 52 -18.09 8.79 31.74
C GLU A 52 -17.07 9.95 31.75
N ILE A 53 -16.22 10.03 30.72
CA ILE A 53 -15.24 11.12 30.59
C ILE A 53 -15.94 12.48 30.50
N ILE A 54 -16.98 12.59 29.67
CA ILE A 54 -17.74 13.83 29.45
C ILE A 54 -18.36 14.31 30.76
N ASN A 55 -18.97 13.40 31.53
CA ASN A 55 -19.53 13.69 32.85
C ASN A 55 -18.44 14.16 33.83
N ARG A 56 -17.29 13.47 33.86
CA ARG A 56 -16.15 13.81 34.73
C ARG A 56 -15.60 15.22 34.46
N VAL A 57 -15.49 15.61 33.19
CA VAL A 57 -15.00 16.95 32.81
C VAL A 57 -16.10 18.01 32.78
N LYS A 58 -17.34 17.66 33.16
CA LYS A 58 -18.51 18.54 33.21
C LYS A 58 -18.78 19.28 31.89
N SER A 59 -18.60 18.59 30.76
CA SER A 59 -18.92 19.12 29.44
C SER A 59 -20.35 18.73 29.03
N ASN A 60 -21.00 19.56 28.21
CA ASN A 60 -22.27 19.24 27.55
C ASN A 60 -22.08 18.48 26.23
N ALA A 61 -20.90 17.90 26.02
CA ALA A 61 -20.56 17.12 24.84
C ALA A 61 -21.46 15.89 24.67
N LYS A 62 -21.58 15.41 23.44
CA LYS A 62 -22.39 14.23 23.09
C LYS A 62 -21.54 13.17 22.38
N VAL A 63 -22.01 11.93 22.42
CA VAL A 63 -21.41 10.82 21.68
C VAL A 63 -22.43 10.24 20.70
N TRP A 64 -22.13 10.32 19.41
CA TRP A 64 -22.86 9.60 18.36
C TRP A 64 -22.16 8.29 18.02
N LEU A 65 -22.95 7.24 17.79
CA LEU A 65 -22.47 5.88 17.61
C LEU A 65 -23.01 5.31 16.29
N PHE A 66 -22.10 4.93 15.40
CA PHE A 66 -22.40 4.31 14.10
C PHE A 66 -21.72 2.94 13.96
N PRO A 67 -22.32 1.86 14.51
CA PRO A 67 -21.80 0.51 14.37
C PRO A 67 -22.15 -0.06 12.98
N GLY A 68 -21.36 -1.03 12.51
CA GLY A 68 -21.57 -1.68 11.22
C GLY A 68 -21.04 -0.90 10.01
N VAL A 69 -20.54 0.33 10.20
CA VAL A 69 -19.93 1.11 9.12
C VAL A 69 -18.54 0.55 8.79
N ASP A 70 -18.40 -0.04 7.61
CA ASP A 70 -17.10 -0.30 6.98
C ASP A 70 -16.70 0.92 6.16
N VAL A 71 -15.49 1.43 6.36
CA VAL A 71 -15.01 2.61 5.64
C VAL A 71 -14.79 2.34 4.16
N SER A 72 -14.57 1.09 3.76
CA SER A 72 -14.47 0.72 2.34
C SER A 72 -15.83 0.60 1.65
N ASP A 73 -16.93 0.57 2.41
CA ASP A 73 -18.29 0.48 1.85
C ASP A 73 -18.81 1.87 1.49
N GLU A 74 -19.25 2.05 0.25
CA GLU A 74 -19.73 3.35 -0.24
C GLU A 74 -20.98 3.82 0.51
N LEU A 75 -21.99 2.94 0.56
CA LEU A 75 -23.32 3.28 1.06
C LEU A 75 -23.31 3.49 2.57
N GLY A 76 -22.60 2.65 3.33
CA GLY A 76 -22.48 2.76 4.77
C GLY A 76 -21.87 4.09 5.21
N VAL A 77 -20.83 4.56 4.51
CA VAL A 77 -20.23 5.87 4.78
C VAL A 77 -21.16 7.01 4.36
N SER A 78 -21.74 6.94 3.16
CA SER A 78 -22.64 7.99 2.66
C SER A 78 -23.90 8.15 3.52
N GLN A 79 -24.57 7.05 3.88
CA GLN A 79 -25.79 7.08 4.71
C GLN A 79 -25.50 7.62 6.11
N MET A 80 -24.35 7.31 6.70
CA MET A 80 -23.93 7.90 7.96
C MET A 80 -23.82 9.43 7.83
N TYR A 81 -23.10 9.94 6.82
CA TYR A 81 -22.97 11.39 6.64
C TYR A 81 -24.28 12.09 6.28
N ASP A 82 -25.16 11.43 5.51
CA ASP A 82 -26.49 11.95 5.20
C ASP A 82 -27.35 12.07 6.47
N SER A 83 -27.25 11.10 7.40
CA SER A 83 -27.91 11.20 8.69
C SER A 83 -27.39 12.36 9.55
N LEU A 84 -26.06 12.56 9.60
CA LEU A 84 -25.45 13.70 10.32
C LEU A 84 -25.91 15.04 9.72
N GLN A 85 -25.96 15.14 8.40
CA GLN A 85 -26.42 16.33 7.70
C GLN A 85 -27.89 16.63 8.02
N LYS A 86 -28.75 15.61 7.96
CA LYS A 86 -30.18 15.71 8.30
C LYS A 86 -30.40 16.16 9.74
N ASP A 87 -29.57 15.69 10.66
CA ASP A 87 -29.63 16.04 12.08
C ASP A 87 -28.98 17.41 12.39
N GLY A 88 -28.44 18.10 11.37
CA GLY A 88 -27.78 19.40 11.54
C GLY A 88 -26.46 19.32 12.31
N VAL A 89 -25.80 18.16 12.32
CA VAL A 89 -24.51 17.94 12.98
C VAL A 89 -23.39 18.36 12.03
N PHE A 90 -22.60 19.35 12.45
CA PHE A 90 -21.43 19.80 11.72
C PHE A 90 -20.15 19.25 12.35
N VAL A 91 -19.24 18.72 11.53
CA VAL A 91 -17.99 18.10 11.98
C VAL A 91 -16.85 19.11 11.86
N ASP A 92 -16.15 19.36 12.95
CA ASP A 92 -14.98 20.25 12.99
C ASP A 92 -13.69 19.51 12.62
N VAL A 93 -13.57 18.23 13.01
CA VAL A 93 -12.37 17.43 12.77
C VAL A 93 -12.76 16.01 12.36
N VAL A 94 -12.22 15.55 11.23
CA VAL A 94 -12.27 14.15 10.81
C VAL A 94 -10.92 13.52 11.04
N VAL A 95 -10.88 12.40 11.76
CA VAL A 95 -9.68 11.59 11.96
C VAL A 95 -9.80 10.29 11.17
N ASN A 96 -9.07 10.22 10.06
CA ASN A 96 -8.93 9.00 9.26
C ASN A 96 -7.89 8.07 9.91
N ASN A 97 -8.38 7.19 10.78
CA ASN A 97 -7.58 6.24 11.58
C ASN A 97 -7.85 4.77 11.22
N ALA A 98 -9.04 4.44 10.68
CA ALA A 98 -9.40 3.07 10.38
C ALA A 98 -8.36 2.36 9.50
N GLY A 99 -8.10 1.09 9.81
CA GLY A 99 -7.12 0.31 9.07
C GLY A 99 -6.99 -1.13 9.57
N VAL A 100 -6.58 -2.02 8.67
CA VAL A 100 -6.35 -3.45 8.94
C VAL A 100 -4.89 -3.85 8.74
N SER A 101 -4.50 -5.04 9.19
CA SER A 101 -3.14 -5.56 8.90
C SER A 101 -2.95 -5.78 7.39
N GLY A 102 -3.99 -6.22 6.70
CA GLY A 102 -3.86 -6.82 5.37
C GLY A 102 -3.13 -8.17 5.44
N PRO A 103 -2.89 -8.80 4.27
CA PRO A 103 -2.08 -9.99 4.20
C PRO A 103 -0.65 -9.68 4.70
N VAL A 104 -0.06 -10.65 5.40
CA VAL A 104 1.33 -10.58 5.90
C VAL A 104 2.11 -11.74 5.29
N THR A 105 2.48 -11.59 4.02
CA THR A 105 3.21 -12.60 3.24
C THR A 105 3.97 -11.91 2.10
N CYS A 106 4.93 -12.59 1.47
CA CYS A 106 5.62 -12.06 0.28
C CYS A 106 4.60 -11.73 -0.83
N PHE A 107 4.84 -10.67 -1.60
CA PHE A 107 3.96 -10.21 -2.67
C PHE A 107 3.57 -11.30 -3.69
N PRO A 108 4.47 -12.20 -4.16
CA PRO A 108 4.07 -13.33 -5.00
C PRO A 108 2.99 -14.24 -4.40
N ASN A 109 2.92 -14.33 -3.07
CA ASN A 109 1.99 -15.18 -2.35
C ASN A 109 0.74 -14.43 -1.83
N SER A 110 0.75 -13.10 -1.86
CA SER A 110 -0.38 -12.30 -1.36
C SER A 110 -1.65 -12.59 -2.16
N PRO A 111 -2.76 -13.01 -1.53
CA PRO A 111 -4.05 -13.09 -2.23
C PRO A 111 -4.43 -11.71 -2.79
N LEU A 112 -4.83 -11.63 -4.07
CA LEU A 112 -5.11 -10.36 -4.74
C LEU A 112 -6.41 -9.72 -4.24
N ASP A 113 -7.38 -10.51 -3.81
CA ASP A 113 -8.60 -10.06 -3.15
C ASP A 113 -8.32 -9.42 -1.78
N GLU A 114 -7.45 -10.06 -0.97
CA GLU A 114 -6.99 -9.47 0.29
C GLU A 114 -6.13 -8.22 0.07
N PHE A 115 -5.32 -8.20 -1.00
CA PHE A 115 -4.57 -7.01 -1.42
C PHE A 115 -5.52 -5.85 -1.72
N LYS A 116 -6.52 -6.08 -2.60
CA LYS A 116 -7.54 -5.08 -2.98
C LYS A 116 -8.34 -4.61 -1.76
N SER A 117 -8.72 -5.53 -0.88
CA SER A 117 -9.43 -5.21 0.37
C SER A 117 -8.60 -4.31 1.29
N ALA A 118 -7.31 -4.61 1.45
CA ALA A 118 -6.41 -3.76 2.25
C ALA A 118 -6.26 -2.36 1.65
N VAL A 119 -6.11 -2.23 0.32
CA VAL A 119 -6.10 -0.94 -0.37
C VAL A 119 -7.44 -0.22 -0.18
N GLY A 120 -8.56 -0.90 -0.36
CA GLY A 120 -9.91 -0.35 -0.20
C GLY A 120 -10.16 0.20 1.20
N ILE A 121 -9.71 -0.48 2.25
CA ILE A 121 -9.90 -0.01 3.63
C ILE A 121 -8.99 1.18 3.93
N HIS A 122 -7.70 1.10 3.60
CA HIS A 122 -6.73 2.13 3.98
C HIS A 122 -6.83 3.39 3.12
N LEU A 123 -6.94 3.24 1.81
CA LEU A 123 -6.90 4.34 0.86
C LEU A 123 -8.31 4.80 0.48
N THR A 124 -9.12 3.91 -0.11
CA THR A 124 -10.47 4.27 -0.56
C THR A 124 -11.36 4.70 0.60
N GLY A 125 -11.28 4.02 1.75
CA GLY A 125 -12.04 4.42 2.92
C GLY A 125 -11.64 5.77 3.48
N THR A 126 -10.36 6.12 3.43
CA THR A 126 -9.87 7.46 3.79
C THR A 126 -10.39 8.52 2.82
N PHE A 127 -10.29 8.25 1.52
CA PHE A 127 -10.81 9.13 0.47
C PHE A 127 -12.31 9.39 0.65
N TRP A 128 -13.11 8.32 0.70
CA TRP A 128 -14.56 8.44 0.70
C TRP A 128 -15.08 9.06 2.00
N THR A 129 -14.50 8.70 3.15
CA THR A 129 -14.82 9.36 4.43
C THR A 129 -14.56 10.87 4.35
N SER A 130 -13.45 11.27 3.75
CA SER A 130 -13.06 12.69 3.64
C SER A 130 -13.94 13.47 2.68
N VAL A 131 -14.30 12.89 1.53
CA VAL A 131 -15.20 13.50 0.55
C VAL A 131 -16.62 13.64 1.10
N GLN A 132 -17.15 12.59 1.74
CA GLN A 132 -18.49 12.63 2.33
C GLN A 132 -18.56 13.59 3.53
N ALA A 133 -17.47 13.77 4.28
CA ALA A 133 -17.40 14.75 5.35
C ALA A 133 -17.65 16.18 4.88
N LEU A 134 -17.33 16.51 3.63
CA LEU A 134 -17.54 17.87 3.09
C LEU A 134 -19.02 18.29 3.10
N LYS A 135 -19.96 17.36 3.19
CA LYS A 135 -21.41 17.64 3.37
C LYS A 135 -21.72 18.31 4.72
N VAL A 136 -20.88 18.07 5.72
CA VAL A 136 -21.09 18.47 7.13
C VAL A 136 -19.92 19.26 7.72
N MET A 137 -18.89 19.57 6.93
CA MET A 137 -17.76 20.41 7.35
C MET A 137 -17.96 21.87 6.93
N ARG A 138 -17.44 22.79 7.75
CA ARG A 138 -17.49 24.25 7.53
C ARG A 138 -16.08 24.84 7.43
N PRO A 139 -15.92 26.09 6.94
CA PRO A 139 -14.65 26.78 7.00
C PRO A 139 -14.04 26.74 8.40
N GLY A 140 -12.75 26.44 8.48
CA GLY A 140 -12.02 26.20 9.74
C GLY A 140 -11.99 24.74 10.18
N ALA A 141 -12.67 23.81 9.50
CA ALA A 141 -12.60 22.39 9.84
C ALA A 141 -11.29 21.71 9.35
N LYS A 142 -10.96 20.54 9.90
CA LYS A 142 -9.72 19.80 9.64
C LYS A 142 -9.97 18.35 9.27
N ILE A 143 -9.16 17.82 8.37
CA ILE A 143 -9.03 16.41 8.07
C ILE A 143 -7.62 15.98 8.51
N ILE A 144 -7.55 15.11 9.52
CA ILE A 144 -6.31 14.57 10.05
C ILE A 144 -6.22 13.09 9.67
N THR A 145 -5.19 12.73 8.90
CA THR A 145 -5.02 11.38 8.37
C THR A 145 -3.85 10.68 9.06
N ILE A 146 -4.12 9.54 9.72
CA ILE A 146 -3.08 8.75 10.38
C ILE A 146 -2.56 7.69 9.40
N SER A 147 -1.34 7.85 8.92
CA SER A 147 -0.69 6.93 7.99
C SER A 147 0.37 6.08 8.72
N THR A 148 1.64 6.10 8.30
CA THR A 148 2.71 5.30 8.91
C THR A 148 4.09 5.79 8.50
N PHE A 149 5.06 5.69 9.41
CA PHE A 149 6.46 6.00 9.13
C PHE A 149 7.08 5.12 8.03
N PHE A 150 6.55 3.91 7.81
CA PHE A 150 7.07 2.99 6.77
C PHE A 150 6.86 3.51 5.34
N THR A 151 6.02 4.52 5.14
CA THR A 151 5.79 5.16 3.85
C THR A 151 6.13 6.64 3.88
N GLU A 152 6.91 7.06 4.88
CA GLU A 152 7.52 8.39 4.87
C GLU A 152 8.57 8.46 3.77
N GLU A 153 8.48 9.52 2.98
CA GLU A 153 9.37 9.78 1.87
C GLU A 153 10.44 10.78 2.27
N LYS A 154 11.69 10.45 1.94
CA LYS A 154 12.82 11.38 2.01
C LYS A 154 13.52 11.37 0.65
N PRO A 155 14.27 12.43 0.30
CA PRO A 155 15.05 12.43 -0.94
C PRO A 155 15.88 11.15 -1.05
N TYR A 156 15.74 10.45 -2.19
CA TYR A 156 16.44 9.20 -2.51
C TYR A 156 16.10 7.96 -1.65
N GLU A 157 15.44 8.14 -0.51
CA GLU A 157 15.11 7.06 0.42
C GLU A 157 13.64 6.64 0.32
N GLN A 158 13.43 5.33 0.36
CA GLN A 158 12.11 4.75 0.57
C GLN A 158 12.24 3.57 1.53
N ARG A 159 11.46 3.56 2.61
CA ARG A 159 11.49 2.45 3.58
C ARG A 159 10.73 1.24 3.04
N PRO A 160 11.38 0.08 2.86
CA PRO A 160 10.66 -1.15 2.59
C PRO A 160 10.02 -1.69 3.87
N TYR A 161 8.87 -2.35 3.74
CA TYR A 161 8.25 -3.06 4.85
C TYR A 161 7.84 -4.46 4.41
N ARG A 162 8.80 -5.40 4.48
CA ARG A 162 8.62 -6.79 4.03
C ARG A 162 7.32 -7.40 4.55
N PHE A 163 6.68 -8.14 3.66
CA PHE A 163 5.41 -8.83 3.82
C PHE A 163 4.19 -7.92 3.87
N ARG A 164 4.35 -6.63 3.59
CA ARG A 164 3.30 -5.60 3.77
C ARG A 164 3.07 -4.78 2.51
N SER A 165 3.33 -5.34 1.33
CA SER A 165 3.19 -4.65 0.03
C SER A 165 1.84 -3.94 -0.22
N PRO A 166 0.65 -4.52 0.06
CA PRO A 166 -0.61 -3.76 -0.07
C PRO A 166 -0.72 -2.60 0.94
N TYR A 167 -0.20 -2.81 2.15
CA TYR A 167 -0.22 -1.80 3.19
C TYR A 167 0.70 -0.62 2.84
N THR A 168 1.91 -0.89 2.35
CA THR A 168 2.84 0.17 1.96
C THR A 168 2.35 0.92 0.70
N ALA A 169 1.74 0.23 -0.26
CA ALA A 169 1.07 0.88 -1.39
C ALA A 169 -0.03 1.83 -0.92
N ALA A 170 -0.98 1.34 -0.12
CA ALA A 170 -2.13 2.14 0.32
C ALA A 170 -1.72 3.33 1.21
N GLN A 171 -0.77 3.13 2.13
CA GLN A 171 -0.32 4.18 3.06
C GLN A 171 0.53 5.25 2.38
N GLY A 172 1.31 4.87 1.37
CA GLY A 172 2.04 5.82 0.52
C GLY A 172 1.10 6.73 -0.27
N ALA A 173 0.08 6.15 -0.90
CA ALA A 173 -0.98 6.95 -1.54
C ALA A 173 -1.73 7.82 -0.55
N LYS A 174 -2.00 7.31 0.65
CA LYS A 174 -2.74 8.04 1.69
C LYS A 174 -2.01 9.32 2.15
N ASN A 175 -0.69 9.27 2.24
CA ASN A 175 0.13 10.44 2.53
C ASN A 175 -0.06 11.53 1.47
N ARG A 176 0.04 11.14 0.21
CA ARG A 176 -0.09 12.04 -0.95
C ARG A 176 -1.53 12.49 -1.19
N LEU A 177 -2.53 11.70 -0.78
CA LEU A 177 -3.94 12.08 -0.78
C LEU A 177 -4.20 13.26 0.17
N ALA A 178 -3.62 13.26 1.36
CA ALA A 178 -3.76 14.39 2.29
C ALA A 178 -3.19 15.68 1.71
N GLU A 179 -2.03 15.61 1.05
CA GLU A 179 -1.43 16.74 0.34
C GLU A 179 -2.31 17.20 -0.83
N SER A 180 -2.78 16.28 -1.67
CA SER A 180 -3.67 16.62 -2.80
C SER A 180 -4.96 17.28 -2.33
N MET A 181 -5.59 16.77 -1.26
CA MET A 181 -6.77 17.38 -0.66
C MET A 181 -6.46 18.78 -0.10
N SER A 182 -5.27 19.00 0.46
CA SER A 182 -4.90 20.33 0.98
C SER A 182 -4.91 21.42 -0.10
N TRP A 183 -4.55 21.09 -1.34
CA TRP A 183 -4.63 21.99 -2.49
C TRP A 183 -6.08 22.28 -2.89
N GLU A 184 -6.92 21.25 -2.93
CA GLU A 184 -8.29 21.37 -3.44
C GLU A 184 -9.29 21.93 -2.41
N LEU A 185 -8.95 21.86 -1.12
CA LEU A 185 -9.80 22.33 -0.03
C LEU A 185 -9.55 23.78 0.40
N VAL A 186 -8.56 24.47 -0.18
CA VAL A 186 -8.22 25.87 0.15
C VAL A 186 -9.44 26.78 0.06
N GLU A 187 -10.19 26.72 -1.05
CA GLU A 187 -11.38 27.55 -1.28
C GLU A 187 -12.54 27.23 -0.31
N LYS A 188 -12.54 26.03 0.28
CA LYS A 188 -13.52 25.65 1.32
C LYS A 188 -13.09 26.07 2.73
N GLY A 189 -11.86 26.58 2.89
CA GLY A 189 -11.29 26.91 4.19
C GLY A 189 -11.08 25.68 5.08
N ILE A 190 -10.89 24.49 4.49
CA ILE A 190 -10.68 23.23 5.21
C ILE A 190 -9.22 22.83 5.08
N VAL A 191 -8.63 22.41 6.20
CA VAL A 191 -7.23 21.97 6.28
C VAL A 191 -7.14 20.45 6.15
N SER A 192 -6.13 19.96 5.44
CA SER A 192 -5.81 18.53 5.37
C SER A 192 -4.35 18.28 5.78
N ILE A 193 -4.14 17.42 6.78
CA ILE A 193 -2.84 17.10 7.37
C ILE A 193 -2.73 15.58 7.53
N ALA A 194 -1.55 15.03 7.26
CA ALA A 194 -1.24 13.63 7.60
C ALA A 194 -0.22 13.54 8.73
N THR A 195 -0.21 12.43 9.45
CA THR A 195 0.84 12.08 10.40
C THR A 195 1.28 10.63 10.24
N ASN A 196 2.59 10.40 10.40
CA ASN A 196 3.24 9.10 10.20
C ASN A 196 3.73 8.53 11.53
N PRO A 197 2.86 7.90 12.34
CA PRO A 197 3.32 7.28 13.57
C PRO A 197 4.30 6.12 13.29
N GLY A 198 5.27 6.00 14.20
CA GLY A 198 6.18 4.86 14.31
C GLY A 198 5.48 3.57 14.75
N PRO A 199 6.24 2.53 15.13
CA PRO A 199 5.68 1.37 15.82
C PRO A 199 4.97 1.80 17.10
N VAL A 200 3.74 1.30 17.31
CA VAL A 200 2.90 1.64 18.47
C VAL A 200 2.66 0.39 19.32
N HIS A 201 2.86 0.51 20.63
CA HIS A 201 2.52 -0.53 21.61
C HIS A 201 1.03 -0.91 21.51
N SER A 202 0.76 -2.13 21.04
CA SER A 202 -0.59 -2.65 20.85
C SER A 202 -0.58 -4.18 20.72
N ASP A 203 -1.68 -4.82 21.10
CA ASP A 203 -1.88 -6.26 20.85
C ASP A 203 -1.68 -6.61 19.37
N ARG A 204 -2.06 -5.70 18.46
CA ARG A 204 -1.91 -5.88 17.03
C ARG A 204 -0.45 -6.13 16.62
N ILE A 205 0.52 -5.40 17.18
CA ILE A 205 1.92 -5.57 16.78
C ILE A 205 2.49 -6.89 17.32
N TYR A 206 2.14 -7.24 18.56
CA TYR A 206 2.71 -8.38 19.29
C TYR A 206 2.04 -9.71 18.98
N LYS A 207 0.72 -9.72 18.83
CA LYS A 207 -0.07 -10.93 18.60
C LYS A 207 -0.39 -11.17 17.13
N THR A 208 -0.13 -10.21 16.25
CA THR A 208 -0.49 -10.35 14.82
C THR A 208 0.69 -10.06 13.89
N VAL A 209 1.24 -8.84 13.90
CA VAL A 209 2.17 -8.42 12.83
C VAL A 209 3.51 -9.15 12.92
N TYR A 210 4.19 -9.13 14.08
CA TYR A 210 5.49 -9.80 14.21
C TYR A 210 5.39 -11.33 14.15
N PRO A 211 4.40 -11.99 14.80
CA PRO A 211 4.19 -13.42 14.63
C PRO A 211 3.96 -13.85 13.18
N LYS A 212 3.09 -13.15 12.43
CA LYS A 212 2.82 -13.51 11.03
C LYS A 212 4.04 -13.29 10.15
N ALA A 213 4.81 -12.23 10.38
CA ALA A 213 6.07 -12.01 9.67
C ALA A 213 7.10 -13.11 9.98
N ALA A 214 7.22 -13.52 11.25
CA ALA A 214 8.08 -14.64 11.67
C ALA A 214 7.64 -15.96 11.02
N ALA A 215 6.34 -16.24 11.02
CA ALA A 215 5.75 -17.40 10.39
C ALA A 215 5.99 -17.43 8.87
N GLU A 216 5.93 -16.26 8.20
CA GLU A 216 6.23 -16.15 6.77
C GLU A 216 7.70 -16.47 6.46
N PHE A 217 8.66 -16.03 7.29
CA PHE A 217 10.07 -16.42 7.10
C PHE A 217 10.24 -17.93 7.11
N LEU A 218 9.59 -18.63 8.05
CA LEU A 218 9.65 -20.08 8.16
C LEU A 218 8.87 -20.77 7.04
N ARG A 219 7.76 -20.18 6.56
CA ARG A 219 7.07 -20.67 5.36
C ARG A 219 7.99 -20.60 4.14
N VAL A 220 8.72 -19.49 3.96
CA VAL A 220 9.63 -19.32 2.82
C VAL A 220 10.74 -20.39 2.80
N SER A 221 11.32 -20.71 3.95
CA SER A 221 12.39 -21.72 4.03
C SER A 221 11.89 -23.16 4.11
N GLY A 222 10.65 -23.39 4.54
CA GLY A 222 10.25 -24.64 5.21
C GLY A 222 10.78 -24.70 6.64
N PHE A 223 10.46 -25.76 7.37
CA PHE A 223 10.89 -25.95 8.76
C PHE A 223 11.07 -27.43 9.10
N GLU A 224 12.26 -27.81 9.54
CA GLU A 224 12.65 -29.22 9.74
C GLU A 224 12.30 -30.06 8.49
N ASP A 225 11.43 -31.06 8.62
CA ASP A 225 10.96 -31.93 7.55
C ASP A 225 9.72 -31.38 6.81
N LEU A 226 9.20 -30.21 7.20
CA LEU A 226 8.04 -29.56 6.57
C LEU A 226 8.46 -28.69 5.38
N SER A 227 7.81 -28.93 4.25
CA SER A 227 7.86 -28.09 3.06
C SER A 227 7.15 -26.73 3.29
N PRO A 228 7.42 -25.71 2.45
CA PRO A 228 6.71 -24.43 2.50
C PRO A 228 5.18 -24.54 2.57
N SER A 229 4.58 -25.41 1.75
CA SER A 229 3.13 -25.63 1.71
C SER A 229 2.60 -26.28 2.99
N GLU A 230 3.35 -27.17 3.61
CA GLU A 230 2.97 -27.81 4.88
C GLU A 230 3.07 -26.82 6.05
N VAL A 231 4.12 -25.97 6.06
CA VAL A 231 4.24 -24.87 7.02
C VAL A 231 3.08 -23.88 6.86
N GLU A 232 2.68 -23.57 5.64
CA GLU A 232 1.53 -22.70 5.37
C GLU A 232 0.22 -23.28 5.92
N ILE A 233 -0.02 -24.59 5.74
CA ILE A 233 -1.19 -25.28 6.31
C ILE A 233 -1.15 -25.19 7.84
N ALA A 234 -0.01 -25.50 8.46
CA ALA A 234 0.13 -25.45 9.91
C ALA A 234 -0.11 -24.04 10.48
N ASN A 235 0.47 -23.01 9.84
CA ASN A 235 0.41 -21.63 10.29
C ASN A 235 -1.02 -21.05 10.37
N LYS A 236 -1.98 -21.63 9.64
CA LYS A 236 -3.40 -21.23 9.74
C LYS A 236 -3.98 -21.46 11.13
N ASP A 237 -3.50 -22.49 11.83
CA ASP A 237 -4.00 -22.87 13.15
C ASP A 237 -3.02 -22.48 14.27
N ILE A 238 -1.70 -22.63 14.06
CA ILE A 238 -0.74 -22.51 15.19
C ILE A 238 -0.37 -21.08 15.55
N VAL A 239 -0.35 -20.13 14.60
CA VAL A 239 0.13 -18.75 14.88
C VAL A 239 -0.74 -18.05 15.93
N GLY A 240 -2.04 -18.36 15.93
CA GLY A 240 -3.00 -17.82 16.91
C GLY A 240 -2.83 -18.38 18.33
N LEU A 241 -2.03 -19.43 18.52
CA LEU A 241 -1.80 -20.06 19.82
C LEU A 241 -0.71 -19.34 20.64
N LEU A 242 0.00 -18.37 20.05
CA LEU A 242 1.04 -17.63 20.77
C LEU A 242 0.46 -16.83 21.93
N GLY A 243 0.89 -17.17 23.15
CA GLY A 243 0.46 -16.53 24.38
C GLY A 243 -0.81 -17.13 24.99
N GLU A 244 -1.37 -18.20 24.41
CA GLU A 244 -2.46 -18.98 24.98
C GLU A 244 -1.95 -19.92 26.09
N ASP A 245 -2.87 -20.49 26.88
CA ASP A 245 -2.52 -21.46 27.91
C ASP A 245 -2.06 -22.81 27.32
N GLU A 246 -1.41 -23.63 28.15
CA GLU A 246 -0.80 -24.90 27.73
C GLU A 246 -1.82 -25.87 27.12
N LYS A 247 -3.04 -25.93 27.67
CA LYS A 247 -4.08 -26.83 27.18
C LYS A 247 -4.58 -26.38 25.81
N THR A 248 -4.93 -25.11 25.68
CA THR A 248 -5.38 -24.51 24.41
C THR A 248 -4.31 -24.67 23.32
N THR A 249 -3.04 -24.44 23.67
CA THR A 249 -1.91 -24.61 22.76
C THR A 249 -1.76 -26.06 22.30
N LYS A 250 -1.84 -27.02 23.22
CA LYS A 250 -1.72 -28.46 22.90
C LYS A 250 -2.86 -28.94 22.01
N ASP A 251 -4.10 -28.56 22.31
CA ASP A 251 -5.27 -28.94 21.54
C ASP A 251 -5.23 -28.32 20.12
N GLY A 252 -4.81 -27.05 20.03
CA GLY A 252 -4.61 -26.37 18.74
C GLY A 252 -3.51 -27.00 17.89
N ILE A 253 -2.39 -27.40 18.49
CA ILE A 253 -1.30 -28.11 17.79
C ILE A 253 -1.77 -29.48 17.29
N ALA A 254 -2.53 -30.23 18.08
CA ALA A 254 -3.07 -31.53 17.65
C ALA A 254 -3.97 -31.37 16.42
N LYS A 255 -4.88 -30.38 16.44
CA LYS A 255 -5.73 -30.04 15.29
C LYS A 255 -4.90 -29.66 14.05
N ALA A 256 -3.87 -28.83 14.21
CA ALA A 256 -3.00 -28.44 13.12
C ALA A 256 -2.21 -29.63 12.54
N ALA A 257 -1.78 -30.56 13.42
CA ALA A 257 -1.09 -31.78 13.01
C ALA A 257 -1.98 -32.68 12.16
N ASP A 258 -3.27 -32.82 12.50
CA ASP A 258 -4.24 -33.55 11.68
C ASP A 258 -4.43 -32.93 10.29
N ALA A 259 -4.41 -31.60 10.19
CA ALA A 259 -4.50 -30.91 8.91
C ALA A 259 -3.27 -31.16 8.02
N VAL A 260 -2.06 -31.13 8.60
CA VAL A 260 -0.81 -31.44 7.89
C VAL A 260 -0.74 -32.92 7.53
N LEU A 261 -1.16 -33.82 8.42
CA LEU A 261 -1.17 -35.27 8.22
C LEU A 261 -1.98 -35.67 6.98
N LYS A 262 -3.10 -35.00 6.71
CA LYS A 262 -3.93 -35.25 5.51
C LYS A 262 -3.20 -35.01 4.19
N VAL A 263 -2.16 -34.19 4.18
CA VAL A 263 -1.38 -33.85 2.97
C VAL A 263 -0.02 -34.55 2.95
N LYS A 264 0.65 -34.62 4.10
CA LYS A 264 2.00 -35.20 4.25
C LYS A 264 1.99 -36.72 4.45
N GLY A 265 0.94 -37.26 5.08
CA GLY A 265 0.97 -38.60 5.68
C GLY A 265 1.93 -38.70 6.88
N GLY A 266 2.15 -39.91 7.38
CA GLY A 266 3.13 -40.17 8.45
C GLY A 266 2.52 -40.30 9.85
N ASP A 267 3.28 -39.85 10.86
CA ASP A 267 2.95 -40.02 12.27
C ASP A 267 2.47 -38.70 12.89
N ALA A 268 1.24 -38.70 13.40
CA ALA A 268 0.60 -37.51 13.96
C ALA A 268 1.36 -36.93 15.17
N GLN A 269 1.95 -37.78 16.02
CA GLN A 269 2.70 -37.32 17.19
C GLN A 269 4.01 -36.64 16.77
N LYS A 270 4.72 -37.19 15.78
CA LYS A 270 5.93 -36.55 15.23
C LYS A 270 5.60 -35.20 14.59
N ILE A 271 4.53 -35.12 13.80
CA ILE A 271 4.07 -33.84 13.21
C ILE A 271 3.75 -32.85 14.32
N ALA A 272 2.97 -33.24 15.33
CA ALA A 272 2.65 -32.38 16.47
C ALA A 272 3.91 -31.87 17.19
N GLN A 273 4.93 -32.72 17.40
CA GLN A 273 6.21 -32.30 17.96
C GLN A 273 6.93 -31.27 17.07
N THR A 274 6.97 -31.48 15.76
CA THR A 274 7.53 -30.50 14.81
C THR A 274 6.76 -29.18 14.86
N LEU A 275 5.42 -29.21 14.95
CA LEU A 275 4.58 -28.02 15.04
C LEU A 275 4.78 -27.26 16.36
N THR A 276 5.00 -27.95 17.48
CA THR A 276 5.38 -27.33 18.75
C THR A 276 6.70 -26.55 18.62
N LYS A 277 7.71 -27.15 18.00
CA LYS A 277 9.00 -26.48 17.75
C LYS A 277 8.86 -25.32 16.76
N LEU A 278 8.03 -25.48 15.73
CA LEU A 278 7.72 -24.43 14.76
C LEU A 278 7.11 -23.21 15.48
N LEU A 279 6.11 -23.42 16.34
CA LEU A 279 5.48 -22.36 17.12
C LEU A 279 6.49 -21.64 18.03
N ALA A 280 7.34 -22.40 18.74
CA ALA A 280 8.42 -21.83 19.55
C ALA A 280 9.41 -21.01 18.72
N LYS A 281 9.75 -21.47 17.50
CA LYS A 281 10.64 -20.73 16.60
C LYS A 281 10.01 -19.45 16.07
N ILE A 282 8.71 -19.46 15.79
CA ILE A 282 7.95 -18.26 15.41
C ILE A 282 8.03 -17.23 16.54
N GLN A 283 7.82 -17.64 17.80
CA GLN A 283 7.93 -16.76 18.95
C GLN A 283 9.33 -16.14 19.07
N GLU A 284 10.39 -16.95 19.00
CA GLU A 284 11.79 -16.49 19.08
C GLU A 284 12.09 -15.42 18.01
N ILE A 285 11.67 -15.65 16.76
CA ILE A 285 11.88 -14.70 15.66
C ILE A 285 11.06 -13.43 15.89
N ALA A 286 9.79 -13.54 16.31
CA ALA A 286 8.94 -12.39 16.59
C ALA A 286 9.53 -11.48 17.68
N GLU A 287 10.00 -12.07 18.78
CA GLU A 287 10.68 -11.37 19.87
C GLU A 287 11.99 -10.72 19.39
N LYS A 288 12.76 -11.40 18.53
CA LYS A 288 13.97 -10.83 17.93
C LYS A 288 13.66 -9.64 17.03
N VAL A 289 12.61 -9.70 16.21
CA VAL A 289 12.16 -8.58 15.36
C VAL A 289 11.76 -7.39 16.23
N GLN A 290 10.98 -7.63 17.28
CA GLN A 290 10.60 -6.60 18.25
C GLN A 290 11.83 -5.95 18.91
N LYS A 291 12.75 -6.77 19.42
CA LYS A 291 13.98 -6.31 20.08
C LYS A 291 14.88 -5.51 19.14
N ASN A 292 15.05 -5.96 17.89
CA ASN A 292 15.82 -5.23 16.89
C ASN A 292 15.18 -3.87 16.56
N THR A 293 13.85 -3.83 16.44
CA THR A 293 13.12 -2.59 16.17
C THR A 293 13.27 -1.60 17.33
N SER A 294 13.26 -2.07 18.59
CA SER A 294 13.43 -1.17 19.74
C SER A 294 14.83 -0.56 19.80
N PHE A 295 15.88 -1.27 19.36
CA PHE A 295 17.24 -0.70 19.26
C PHE A 295 17.36 0.44 18.22
N MET A 296 16.38 0.61 17.34
CA MET A 296 16.34 1.71 16.37
C MET A 296 15.68 2.97 16.92
N ILE A 297 15.29 2.97 18.20
CA ILE A 297 14.59 4.07 18.86
C ILE A 297 15.43 4.57 20.04
N ALA A 298 15.55 5.88 20.18
CA ALA A 298 16.48 6.51 21.13
C ALA A 298 16.30 6.04 22.58
N ASP A 299 15.06 5.91 23.04
CA ASP A 299 14.70 5.43 24.38
C ASP A 299 14.33 3.94 24.42
N ARG A 300 14.42 3.25 23.28
CA ARG A 300 14.02 1.84 23.07
C ARG A 300 12.54 1.54 23.38
N GLN A 301 11.69 2.57 23.41
CA GLN A 301 10.26 2.40 23.66
C GLN A 301 9.46 2.70 22.39
N PHE A 302 8.55 1.79 22.03
CA PHE A 302 7.57 2.10 20.99
C PHE A 302 6.64 3.21 21.47
N LEU A 303 5.96 3.86 20.53
CA LEU A 303 5.00 4.89 20.88
C LEU A 303 3.84 4.28 21.67
N SER A 304 3.34 5.01 22.65
CA SER A 304 2.05 4.71 23.24
C SER A 304 0.91 5.24 22.35
N GLN A 305 -0.27 4.65 22.49
CA GLN A 305 -1.46 5.15 21.79
C GLN A 305 -1.79 6.59 22.22
N THR A 306 -1.49 6.95 23.47
CA THR A 306 -1.65 8.31 24.00
C THR A 306 -0.74 9.32 23.31
N GLN A 307 0.52 8.97 23.02
CA GLN A 307 1.44 9.86 22.29
C GLN A 307 0.94 10.13 20.85
N VAL A 308 0.41 9.09 20.19
CA VAL A 308 -0.22 9.27 18.87
C VAL A 308 -1.47 10.15 18.98
N ALA A 309 -2.32 9.91 19.98
CA ALA A 309 -3.51 10.72 20.21
C ALA A 309 -3.17 12.20 20.51
N GLN A 310 -2.11 12.45 21.29
CA GLN A 310 -1.63 13.79 21.58
C GLN A 310 -1.15 14.51 20.32
N THR A 311 -0.49 13.79 19.41
CA THR A 311 -0.09 14.33 18.10
C THR A 311 -1.32 14.75 17.32
N VAL A 312 -2.35 13.89 17.23
CA VAL A 312 -3.61 14.21 16.52
C VAL A 312 -4.31 15.42 17.16
N LEU A 313 -4.39 15.48 18.50
CA LEU A 313 -4.96 16.61 19.23
C LEU A 313 -4.23 17.92 18.91
N THR A 314 -2.90 17.88 18.84
CA THR A 314 -2.07 19.04 18.47
C THR A 314 -2.29 19.46 17.02
N LEU A 315 -2.37 18.52 16.08
CA LEU A 315 -2.61 18.82 14.67
C LEU A 315 -4.03 19.34 14.39
N ALA A 316 -4.99 19.02 15.25
CA ALA A 316 -6.36 19.51 15.18
C ALA A 316 -6.55 20.91 15.76
N ASP A 317 -5.54 21.44 16.47
CA ASP A 317 -5.58 22.80 17.03
C ASP A 317 -5.70 23.86 15.93
N ASP A 318 -6.52 24.88 16.17
CA ASP A 318 -6.87 25.89 15.18
C ASP A 318 -5.65 26.71 14.71
N ASP A 319 -4.68 26.98 15.58
CA ASP A 319 -3.51 27.79 15.25
C ASP A 319 -2.39 26.94 14.65
N ILE A 320 -2.17 25.73 15.17
CA ILE A 320 -1.21 24.78 14.61
C ILE A 320 -1.63 24.34 13.20
N ALA A 321 -2.91 24.01 13.00
CA ALA A 321 -3.39 23.50 11.70
C ALA A 321 -3.18 24.52 10.57
N LYS A 322 -3.32 25.83 10.85
CA LYS A 322 -3.13 26.91 9.85
C LYS A 322 -1.73 26.89 9.23
N ILE A 323 -0.69 26.60 10.03
CA ILE A 323 0.70 26.63 9.56
C ILE A 323 1.17 25.27 9.01
N LEU A 324 0.39 24.21 9.20
CA LEU A 324 0.74 22.83 8.80
C LEU A 324 -0.14 22.27 7.66
N ASN A 325 -1.03 23.06 7.05
CA ASN A 325 -1.87 22.58 5.96
C ASN A 325 -1.03 21.94 4.82
N GLY A 326 -1.44 20.75 4.38
CA GLY A 326 -0.76 19.99 3.34
C GLY A 326 0.56 19.35 3.78
N LYS A 327 0.85 19.28 5.08
CA LYS A 327 2.05 18.62 5.60
C LYS A 327 1.75 17.18 6.02
N ILE A 328 2.75 16.33 5.79
CA ILE A 328 2.84 14.99 6.38
C ILE A 328 3.82 15.11 7.56
N ILE A 329 3.31 15.04 8.77
CA ILE A 329 4.08 15.26 9.99
C ILE A 329 4.70 13.93 10.44
N PRO A 330 6.04 13.82 10.49
CA PRO A 330 6.70 12.66 11.06
C PRO A 330 6.23 12.45 12.50
N GLY A 331 5.87 11.22 12.81
CA GLY A 331 5.33 10.83 14.11
C GLY A 331 6.12 9.70 14.73
N ASP A 332 7.41 9.59 14.44
CA ASP A 332 8.25 8.49 14.89
C ASP A 332 9.63 8.96 15.39
N ARG A 333 10.35 8.03 16.02
CA ARG A 333 11.67 8.25 16.63
C ARG A 333 12.68 7.21 16.13
N VAL A 334 12.42 6.63 14.96
CA VAL A 334 13.20 5.54 14.37
C VAL A 334 14.26 6.13 13.43
N PHE A 335 15.54 5.93 13.76
CA PHE A 335 16.65 6.64 13.07
C PHE A 335 17.59 5.75 12.25
N TYR A 336 17.19 4.52 11.89
CA TYR A 336 18.09 3.65 11.11
C TYR A 336 18.31 4.16 9.67
N PRO A 337 19.53 4.03 9.12
CA PRO A 337 19.82 4.42 7.75
C PRO A 337 19.12 3.47 6.76
N VAL A 338 18.48 4.04 5.75
CA VAL A 338 17.87 3.31 4.64
C VAL A 338 18.79 3.42 3.44
N LYS A 339 18.92 2.35 2.64
CA LYS A 339 19.67 2.43 1.39
C LYS A 339 18.96 3.38 0.40
N PRO A 340 19.70 4.04 -0.49
CA PRO A 340 19.08 4.76 -1.60
C PRO A 340 18.31 3.75 -2.47
N HIS A 341 17.02 4.05 -2.65
CA HIS A 341 16.08 3.26 -3.44
C HIS A 341 15.53 4.03 -4.63
N ILE A 342 15.67 5.35 -4.64
CA ILE A 342 15.22 6.26 -5.70
C ILE A 342 16.44 6.94 -6.32
N ALA A 343 16.54 6.93 -7.65
CA ALA A 343 17.57 7.60 -8.43
C ALA A 343 16.96 8.49 -9.52
N THR A 344 17.73 9.41 -10.07
CA THR A 344 17.33 10.32 -11.18
C THR A 344 17.93 9.92 -12.51
N ASN A 345 18.91 9.02 -12.52
CA ASN A 345 19.56 8.52 -13.72
C ASN A 345 19.89 7.03 -13.59
N THR A 346 20.25 6.42 -14.71
CA THR A 346 20.78 5.06 -14.76
C THR A 346 22.19 5.06 -15.35
N PRO A 347 23.07 4.13 -14.96
CA PRO A 347 24.36 3.95 -15.63
C PRO A 347 24.19 3.77 -17.14
N THR A 348 25.03 4.47 -17.91
CA THR A 348 25.03 4.31 -19.38
C THR A 348 25.47 2.89 -19.73
N THR A 349 24.60 2.16 -20.42
CA THR A 349 24.84 0.76 -20.79
C THR A 349 24.51 0.55 -22.26
N GLN A 350 25.32 -0.23 -22.97
CA GLN A 350 25.00 -0.64 -24.33
C GLN A 350 23.75 -1.53 -24.34
N PRO A 351 22.80 -1.29 -25.24
CA PRO A 351 21.57 -2.07 -25.31
C PRO A 351 21.87 -3.50 -25.80
N SER A 352 21.33 -4.51 -25.11
CA SER A 352 21.35 -5.91 -25.56
C SER A 352 20.20 -6.68 -24.94
N PHE A 353 19.24 -7.05 -25.78
CA PHE A 353 18.08 -7.87 -25.38
C PHE A 353 18.26 -9.35 -25.77
N ALA A 354 19.42 -9.74 -26.31
CA ALA A 354 19.85 -11.13 -26.54
C ALA A 354 18.79 -12.08 -27.17
N ALA A 355 18.00 -11.61 -28.14
CA ALA A 355 16.87 -12.34 -28.75
C ALA A 355 15.76 -12.77 -27.75
N GLU A 356 15.72 -12.18 -26.57
CA GLU A 356 14.67 -12.39 -25.57
C GLU A 356 13.38 -11.67 -25.97
N VAL A 357 12.26 -12.21 -25.49
CA VAL A 357 10.94 -11.61 -25.65
C VAL A 357 10.73 -10.61 -24.52
N VAL A 358 10.36 -9.38 -24.89
CA VAL A 358 9.92 -8.31 -24.00
C VAL A 358 8.42 -8.10 -24.21
N VAL A 359 7.63 -8.31 -23.17
CA VAL A 359 6.19 -8.03 -23.21
C VAL A 359 5.95 -6.58 -22.81
N PHE A 360 5.14 -5.86 -23.59
CA PHE A 360 4.60 -4.55 -23.25
C PHE A 360 3.13 -4.69 -22.90
N ALA A 361 2.77 -4.46 -21.64
CA ALA A 361 1.39 -4.35 -21.18
C ALA A 361 1.03 -2.85 -21.12
N ILE A 362 0.14 -2.41 -22.01
CA ILE A 362 -0.09 -1.00 -22.33
C ILE A 362 -1.48 -0.58 -21.85
N ASP A 363 -1.56 0.27 -20.84
CA ASP A 363 -2.81 0.91 -20.38
C ASP A 363 -2.80 2.40 -20.74
N ALA A 364 -2.76 2.67 -22.05
CA ALA A 364 -2.64 4.02 -22.59
C ALA A 364 -3.89 4.86 -22.28
N THR A 365 -3.67 6.11 -21.83
CA THR A 365 -4.70 7.11 -21.61
C THR A 365 -4.80 8.08 -22.80
N ASP A 366 -3.66 8.43 -23.40
CA ASP A 366 -3.62 9.36 -24.54
C ASP A 366 -2.60 8.94 -25.61
N LYS A 367 -2.48 9.78 -26.66
CA LYS A 367 -1.56 9.53 -27.77
C LYS A 367 -0.10 9.44 -27.34
N GLN A 368 0.34 10.22 -26.36
CA GLN A 368 1.74 10.20 -25.89
C GLN A 368 2.08 8.84 -25.28
N ASP A 369 1.14 8.20 -24.60
CA ASP A 369 1.32 6.83 -24.08
C ASP A 369 1.48 5.82 -25.22
N SER A 370 0.69 5.95 -26.29
CA SER A 370 0.80 5.08 -27.47
C SER A 370 2.11 5.28 -28.24
N ASP A 371 2.55 6.53 -28.41
CA ASP A 371 3.81 6.88 -29.08
C ASP A 371 5.00 6.39 -28.25
N ARG A 372 4.91 6.43 -26.91
CA ARG A 372 5.92 5.83 -26.02
C ARG A 372 5.99 4.31 -26.17
N ALA A 373 4.84 3.64 -26.17
CA ALA A 373 4.80 2.18 -26.32
C ALA A 373 5.50 1.76 -27.61
N GLU A 374 5.19 2.45 -28.71
CA GLU A 374 5.83 2.24 -30.00
C GLU A 374 7.34 2.47 -29.95
N PHE A 375 7.77 3.62 -29.42
CA PHE A 375 9.19 3.97 -29.33
C PHE A 375 9.99 2.91 -28.57
N LEU A 376 9.48 2.46 -27.41
CA LEU A 376 10.17 1.48 -26.58
C LEU A 376 10.17 0.08 -27.22
N ALA A 377 9.07 -0.32 -27.87
CA ALA A 377 9.00 -1.58 -28.61
C ALA A 377 10.00 -1.62 -29.77
N GLN A 378 10.04 -0.56 -30.60
CA GLN A 378 11.02 -0.41 -31.68
C GLN A 378 12.45 -0.38 -31.15
N HIS A 379 12.70 0.28 -30.01
CA HIS A 379 14.02 0.28 -29.38
C HIS A 379 14.45 -1.14 -28.98
N VAL A 380 13.55 -1.97 -28.43
CA VAL A 380 13.84 -3.37 -28.12
C VAL A 380 14.19 -4.16 -29.39
N GLU A 381 13.37 -4.05 -30.44
CA GLU A 381 13.56 -4.78 -31.70
C GLU A 381 14.86 -4.39 -32.41
N LYS A 382 15.15 -3.08 -32.49
CA LYS A 382 16.40 -2.55 -33.07
C LYS A 382 17.64 -3.06 -32.35
N ASN A 383 17.53 -3.38 -31.05
CA ASN A 383 18.63 -3.87 -30.22
C ASN A 383 18.55 -5.39 -29.97
N GLY A 384 17.94 -6.12 -30.92
CA GLY A 384 18.02 -7.57 -31.01
C GLY A 384 17.05 -8.33 -30.11
N GLY A 385 16.04 -7.69 -29.52
CA GLY A 385 14.95 -8.36 -28.80
C GLY A 385 13.71 -8.57 -29.67
N LYS A 386 12.66 -9.18 -29.11
CA LYS A 386 11.32 -9.26 -29.74
C LYS A 386 10.30 -8.57 -28.85
N ALA A 387 9.56 -7.60 -29.36
CA ALA A 387 8.49 -6.94 -28.63
C ALA A 387 7.15 -7.67 -28.86
N VAL A 388 6.41 -7.93 -27.77
CA VAL A 388 5.02 -8.45 -27.83
C VAL A 388 4.13 -7.48 -27.08
N CYS A 389 3.14 -6.91 -27.76
CA CYS A 389 2.30 -5.86 -27.20
C CYS A 389 0.92 -6.40 -26.78
N PHE A 390 0.50 -6.04 -25.58
CA PHE A 390 -0.81 -6.32 -25.04
C PHE A 390 -1.44 -5.00 -24.61
N ILE A 391 -2.67 -4.73 -25.05
CA ILE A 391 -3.34 -3.45 -24.85
C ILE A 391 -4.49 -3.65 -23.87
N SER A 392 -4.60 -2.78 -22.87
CA SER A 392 -5.71 -2.79 -21.93
C SER A 392 -7.02 -2.58 -22.68
N LYS A 393 -8.06 -3.36 -22.35
CA LYS A 393 -9.42 -3.11 -22.86
C LYS A 393 -9.97 -1.73 -22.47
N GLU A 394 -9.42 -1.13 -21.42
CA GLU A 394 -9.80 0.19 -20.91
C GLU A 394 -9.15 1.33 -21.72
N THR A 395 -8.14 1.03 -22.55
CA THR A 395 -7.53 2.01 -23.46
C THR A 395 -8.56 2.46 -24.51
N PRO A 396 -8.66 3.77 -24.83
CA PRO A 396 -9.54 4.26 -25.89
C PRO A 396 -9.38 3.51 -27.22
N LYS A 397 -10.48 3.19 -27.91
CA LYS A 397 -10.48 2.35 -29.14
C LYS A 397 -9.54 2.87 -30.22
N GLU A 398 -9.50 4.18 -30.43
CA GLU A 398 -8.61 4.82 -31.40
C GLU A 398 -7.12 4.55 -31.11
N LEU A 399 -6.73 4.48 -29.84
CA LEU A 399 -5.37 4.15 -29.44
C LEU A 399 -5.10 2.65 -29.57
N GLN A 400 -6.10 1.79 -29.28
CA GLN A 400 -5.99 0.35 -29.52
C GLN A 400 -5.70 0.06 -31.00
N GLU A 401 -6.45 0.70 -31.91
CA GLU A 401 -6.27 0.57 -33.36
C GLU A 401 -4.91 1.12 -33.81
N SER A 402 -4.51 2.30 -33.30
CA SER A 402 -3.21 2.91 -33.58
C SER A 402 -2.05 1.97 -33.25
N ILE A 403 -2.04 1.39 -32.05
CA ILE A 403 -0.98 0.45 -31.62
C ILE A 403 -1.03 -0.84 -32.44
N SER A 404 -2.23 -1.40 -32.67
CA SER A 404 -2.40 -2.66 -33.40
C SER A 404 -2.05 -2.59 -34.87
N SER A 405 -2.09 -1.39 -35.47
CA SER A 405 -1.63 -1.19 -36.85
C SER A 405 -0.11 -1.30 -37.01
N LYS A 406 0.66 -1.20 -35.92
CA LYS A 406 2.13 -1.11 -35.93
C LYS A 406 2.81 -2.36 -35.40
N PHE A 407 2.17 -3.06 -34.45
CA PHE A 407 2.72 -4.25 -33.82
C PHE A 407 1.69 -5.38 -33.79
N HIS A 408 2.17 -6.61 -33.70
CA HIS A 408 1.29 -7.72 -33.35
C HIS A 408 0.82 -7.53 -31.90
N SER A 409 -0.46 -7.18 -31.72
CA SER A 409 -1.04 -6.91 -30.41
C SER A 409 -2.41 -7.54 -30.19
N HIS A 410 -2.75 -7.70 -28.91
CA HIS A 410 -4.05 -8.21 -28.47
C HIS A 410 -4.65 -7.30 -27.39
N VAL A 411 -5.96 -7.12 -27.42
CA VAL A 411 -6.70 -6.37 -26.40
C VAL A 411 -7.08 -7.33 -25.26
N ILE A 412 -6.77 -6.96 -24.01
CA ILE A 412 -6.85 -7.84 -22.83
C ILE A 412 -7.51 -7.11 -21.66
N ASN A 413 -8.30 -7.83 -20.86
CA ASN A 413 -8.70 -7.37 -19.53
C ASN A 413 -7.58 -7.56 -18.50
N PHE A 414 -6.77 -6.53 -18.25
CA PHE A 414 -5.71 -6.61 -17.23
C PHE A 414 -6.22 -6.78 -15.79
N LYS A 415 -7.52 -6.52 -15.54
CA LYS A 415 -8.14 -6.81 -14.24
C LYS A 415 -8.33 -8.32 -14.00
N SER A 416 -8.24 -9.15 -15.05
CA SER A 416 -8.38 -10.62 -14.99
C SER A 416 -7.02 -11.31 -14.93
N GLN A 417 -6.70 -11.89 -13.79
CA GLN A 417 -5.46 -12.67 -13.62
C GLN A 417 -5.36 -13.85 -14.60
N GLU A 418 -6.47 -14.55 -14.83
CA GLU A 418 -6.53 -15.69 -15.76
C GLU A 418 -6.22 -15.25 -17.19
N GLU A 419 -6.75 -14.09 -17.60
CA GLU A 419 -6.51 -13.58 -18.94
C GLU A 419 -5.06 -13.13 -19.12
N VAL A 420 -4.52 -12.38 -18.16
CA VAL A 420 -3.11 -11.99 -18.14
C VAL A 420 -2.20 -13.23 -18.19
N GLN A 421 -2.50 -14.26 -17.40
CA GLN A 421 -1.72 -15.50 -17.37
C GLN A 421 -1.72 -16.23 -18.71
N ARG A 422 -2.90 -16.34 -19.36
CA ARG A 422 -3.04 -16.97 -20.68
C ARG A 422 -2.17 -16.28 -21.73
N TRP A 423 -2.16 -14.95 -21.73
CA TRP A 423 -1.43 -14.16 -22.72
C TRP A 423 0.08 -14.14 -22.45
N LEU A 424 0.51 -14.08 -21.19
CA LEU A 424 1.92 -14.27 -20.85
C LEU A 424 2.44 -15.67 -21.23
N ASN A 425 1.63 -16.71 -21.06
CA ASN A 425 1.97 -18.06 -21.54
C ASN A 425 2.07 -18.12 -23.07
N THR A 426 1.22 -17.37 -23.78
CA THR A 426 1.31 -17.24 -25.24
C THR A 426 2.60 -16.53 -25.65
N ALA A 427 2.99 -15.45 -24.97
CA ALA A 427 4.26 -14.78 -25.24
C ALA A 427 5.49 -15.69 -25.06
N LYS A 428 5.43 -16.68 -24.15
CA LYS A 428 6.50 -17.69 -23.98
C LYS A 428 6.68 -18.62 -25.19
N THR A 429 5.65 -18.79 -26.04
CA THR A 429 5.79 -19.61 -27.25
C THR A 429 6.56 -18.89 -28.35
N VAL A 430 6.63 -17.56 -28.30
CA VAL A 430 7.38 -16.71 -29.23
C VAL A 430 8.90 -16.80 -29.01
N GLY A 431 9.31 -17.05 -27.75
CA GLY A 431 10.71 -17.16 -27.36
C GLY A 431 10.91 -17.04 -25.85
N LYS A 432 12.17 -16.88 -25.43
CA LYS A 432 12.52 -16.76 -24.01
C LYS A 432 12.02 -15.43 -23.45
N LEU A 433 10.92 -15.47 -22.72
CA LEU A 433 10.36 -14.33 -22.01
C LEU A 433 11.12 -14.09 -20.70
N SER A 434 11.74 -12.92 -20.57
CA SER A 434 12.53 -12.51 -19.40
C SER A 434 12.15 -11.13 -18.85
N THR A 435 11.45 -10.32 -19.66
CA THR A 435 11.16 -8.92 -19.32
C THR A 435 9.69 -8.58 -19.59
N LEU A 436 9.06 -7.92 -18.63
CA LEU A 436 7.75 -7.30 -18.74
C LEU A 436 7.87 -5.79 -18.51
N VAL A 437 7.29 -5.00 -19.40
CA VAL A 437 7.15 -3.54 -19.27
C VAL A 437 5.65 -3.22 -19.18
N TYR A 438 5.23 -2.61 -18.08
CA TYR A 438 3.86 -2.14 -17.86
C TYR A 438 3.79 -0.62 -17.96
N LEU A 439 3.03 -0.10 -18.91
CA LEU A 439 2.76 1.34 -19.08
C LEU A 439 1.44 1.67 -18.41
N THR A 440 1.47 2.48 -17.35
CA THR A 440 0.26 2.79 -16.55
C THR A 440 -0.62 3.86 -17.21
N GLY A 441 -0.08 4.62 -18.17
CA GLY A 441 -0.71 5.82 -18.71
C GLY A 441 -0.76 6.97 -17.73
N LYS A 442 -1.66 7.92 -17.97
CA LYS A 442 -1.78 9.18 -17.20
C LYS A 442 -3.00 9.23 -16.30
N VAL A 443 -2.86 9.93 -15.18
CA VAL A 443 -3.99 10.37 -14.34
C VAL A 443 -4.67 11.54 -15.05
N PRO A 444 -6.00 11.52 -15.27
CA PRO A 444 -6.72 12.62 -15.90
C PRO A 444 -6.50 13.95 -15.15
N SER A 445 -6.12 15.01 -15.87
CA SER A 445 -5.72 16.29 -15.27
C SER A 445 -6.88 17.18 -14.85
N ASP A 446 -8.07 16.98 -15.42
CA ASP A 446 -9.27 17.81 -15.26
C ASP A 446 -10.13 17.44 -14.03
N LEU A 447 -9.83 16.30 -13.39
CA LEU A 447 -10.64 15.77 -12.29
C LEU A 447 -10.11 16.19 -10.92
N LYS A 448 -10.82 17.11 -10.23
CA LYS A 448 -10.58 17.38 -8.80
C LYS A 448 -10.94 16.13 -7.98
N ILE A 449 -9.98 15.60 -7.23
CA ILE A 449 -10.18 14.39 -6.41
C ILE A 449 -11.37 14.56 -5.46
N ILE A 450 -11.52 15.73 -4.82
CA ILE A 450 -12.63 15.98 -3.88
C ILE A 450 -14.03 15.96 -4.51
N ASN A 451 -14.13 16.00 -5.84
CA ASN A 451 -15.39 16.00 -6.58
C ASN A 451 -15.66 14.65 -7.27
N LEU A 452 -14.75 13.69 -7.18
CA LEU A 452 -14.91 12.39 -7.81
C LEU A 452 -16.10 11.63 -7.22
N SER A 453 -16.84 10.93 -8.09
CA SER A 453 -17.73 9.88 -7.63
C SER A 453 -16.91 8.73 -7.03
N ARG A 454 -17.55 7.88 -6.22
CA ARG A 454 -16.89 6.69 -5.69
C ARG A 454 -16.40 5.78 -6.81
N LYS A 455 -17.20 5.61 -7.87
CA LYS A 455 -16.85 4.81 -9.04
C LYS A 455 -15.58 5.33 -9.73
N ASP A 456 -15.50 6.63 -9.99
CA ASP A 456 -14.34 7.21 -10.69
C ASP A 456 -13.06 7.07 -9.85
N TRP A 457 -13.18 7.20 -8.53
CA TRP A 457 -12.07 6.92 -7.62
C TRP A 457 -11.64 5.45 -7.66
N ASP A 458 -12.59 4.53 -7.60
CA ASP A 458 -12.29 3.10 -7.64
C ASP A 458 -11.65 2.70 -8.98
N ASP A 459 -12.05 3.32 -10.10
CA ASP A 459 -11.42 3.13 -11.40
C ASP A 459 -9.96 3.62 -11.43
N LEU A 460 -9.64 4.74 -10.78
CA LEU A 460 -8.27 5.21 -10.65
C LEU A 460 -7.42 4.30 -9.75
N VAL A 461 -7.97 3.86 -8.60
CA VAL A 461 -7.30 2.90 -7.72
C VAL A 461 -7.04 1.57 -8.45
N ASP A 462 -8.01 1.11 -9.25
CA ASP A 462 -7.84 -0.05 -10.08
C ASP A 462 -6.73 0.13 -11.12
N LYS A 463 -6.73 1.24 -11.86
CA LYS A 463 -5.77 1.52 -12.93
C LYS A 463 -4.33 1.62 -12.40
N PHE A 464 -4.11 2.28 -11.27
CA PHE A 464 -2.77 2.62 -10.80
C PHE A 464 -2.24 1.78 -9.64
N ILE A 465 -3.08 0.97 -8.99
CA ILE A 465 -2.66 0.15 -7.84
C ILE A 465 -3.04 -1.32 -8.05
N ASN A 466 -4.34 -1.64 -8.19
CA ASN A 466 -4.78 -3.04 -8.20
C ASN A 466 -4.43 -3.79 -9.49
N THR A 467 -4.55 -3.13 -10.65
CA THR A 467 -4.23 -3.72 -11.95
C THR A 467 -2.72 -3.92 -12.11
N PRO A 468 -1.85 -2.94 -11.80
CA PRO A 468 -0.41 -3.17 -11.76
C PRO A 468 -0.03 -4.33 -10.83
N ALA A 469 -0.61 -4.40 -9.62
CA ALA A 469 -0.36 -5.52 -8.73
C ALA A 469 -0.77 -6.88 -9.34
N THR A 470 -1.93 -6.94 -10.00
CA THR A 470 -2.41 -8.15 -10.68
C THR A 470 -1.45 -8.57 -11.79
N VAL A 471 -1.03 -7.63 -12.64
CA VAL A 471 -0.13 -7.91 -13.76
C VAL A 471 1.27 -8.32 -13.28
N ILE A 472 1.84 -7.59 -12.32
CA ILE A 472 3.17 -7.89 -11.76
C ILE A 472 3.17 -9.25 -11.05
N GLN A 473 2.16 -9.57 -10.24
CA GLN A 473 2.10 -10.87 -9.56
C GLN A 473 1.95 -12.03 -10.55
N THR A 474 1.15 -11.85 -11.60
CA THR A 474 0.97 -12.87 -12.65
C THR A 474 2.25 -13.05 -13.49
N ALA A 475 2.99 -11.96 -13.72
CA ALA A 475 4.31 -12.03 -14.34
C ALA A 475 5.32 -12.81 -13.49
N LEU A 476 5.32 -12.58 -12.17
CA LEU A 476 6.18 -13.30 -11.24
C LEU A 476 5.91 -14.81 -11.27
N GLU A 477 4.65 -15.23 -11.28
CA GLU A 477 4.28 -16.65 -11.46
C GLU A 477 4.67 -17.20 -12.84
N THR A 478 4.64 -16.36 -13.89
CA THR A 478 5.08 -16.76 -15.23
C THR A 478 6.60 -16.96 -15.31
N PHE A 479 7.37 -16.07 -14.66
CA PHE A 479 8.83 -16.11 -14.62
C PHE A 479 9.37 -17.18 -13.67
N VAL A 480 8.64 -17.46 -12.59
CA VAL A 480 8.97 -18.48 -11.59
C VAL A 480 7.75 -19.39 -11.37
N PRO A 481 7.44 -20.30 -12.32
CA PRO A 481 6.27 -21.17 -12.23
C PRO A 481 6.27 -22.02 -10.96
N GLY A 482 5.15 -22.00 -10.23
CA GLY A 482 5.01 -22.67 -8.94
C GLY A 482 5.65 -21.92 -7.77
N GLY A 483 6.30 -20.78 -8.00
CA GLY A 483 7.00 -20.00 -6.99
C GLY A 483 6.09 -19.48 -5.89
N LYS A 484 4.80 -19.26 -6.17
CA LYS A 484 3.80 -18.97 -5.14
C LYS A 484 3.70 -20.10 -4.10
N LYS A 485 3.64 -21.35 -4.56
CA LYS A 485 3.50 -22.56 -3.72
C LYS A 485 4.84 -22.96 -3.07
N ASP A 486 5.93 -22.94 -3.84
CA ASP A 486 7.27 -23.21 -3.35
C ASP A 486 8.19 -21.98 -3.57
N PRO A 487 8.26 -21.07 -2.58
CA PRO A 487 9.05 -19.85 -2.68
C PRO A 487 10.56 -20.10 -2.85
N ARG A 488 11.05 -21.31 -2.60
CA ARG A 488 12.47 -21.65 -2.81
C ARG A 488 12.85 -21.62 -4.29
N LEU A 489 11.88 -21.76 -5.21
CA LEU A 489 12.08 -21.66 -6.66
C LEU A 489 12.54 -20.28 -7.10
N TYR A 490 12.29 -19.23 -6.31
CA TYR A 490 12.79 -17.89 -6.61
C TYR A 490 14.31 -17.76 -6.47
N LYS A 491 14.96 -18.65 -5.71
CA LYS A 491 16.39 -18.56 -5.42
C LYS A 491 17.20 -18.58 -6.71
N GLY A 492 17.88 -17.48 -6.99
CA GLY A 492 18.70 -17.32 -8.19
C GLY A 492 17.92 -17.06 -9.49
N ALA A 493 16.58 -17.16 -9.50
CA ALA A 493 15.74 -16.87 -10.66
C ALA A 493 15.97 -15.43 -11.18
N LYS A 494 15.85 -15.23 -12.49
CA LYS A 494 16.22 -13.97 -13.18
C LYS A 494 15.08 -13.54 -14.10
N ALA A 495 14.56 -12.34 -13.88
CA ALA A 495 13.61 -11.66 -14.76
C ALA A 495 13.56 -10.17 -14.41
N THR A 496 13.02 -9.37 -15.32
CA THR A 496 12.89 -7.92 -15.15
C THR A 496 11.44 -7.52 -15.32
N ILE A 497 10.87 -6.82 -14.36
CA ILE A 497 9.57 -6.18 -14.47
C ILE A 497 9.82 -4.67 -14.38
N VAL A 498 9.23 -3.89 -15.28
CA VAL A 498 9.35 -2.42 -15.29
C VAL A 498 7.96 -1.83 -15.31
N THR A 499 7.60 -1.05 -14.30
CA THR A 499 6.39 -0.22 -14.32
C THR A 499 6.78 1.19 -14.72
N ILE A 500 6.12 1.77 -15.73
CA ILE A 500 6.39 3.11 -16.22
C ILE A 500 5.13 3.95 -16.03
N GLY A 501 5.26 5.00 -15.22
CA GLY A 501 4.21 5.96 -14.92
C GLY A 501 3.61 5.84 -13.51
N PRO A 502 2.54 6.60 -13.23
CA PRO A 502 1.93 7.56 -14.15
C PRO A 502 2.83 8.76 -14.41
N ASP A 503 2.69 9.39 -15.57
CA ASP A 503 3.41 10.63 -15.90
C ASP A 503 2.91 11.79 -15.05
N VAL A 504 3.84 12.68 -14.66
CA VAL A 504 3.42 13.99 -14.17
C VAL A 504 2.98 14.86 -15.34
N PRO A 505 1.98 15.74 -15.14
CA PRO A 505 1.54 16.66 -16.17
C PRO A 505 2.68 17.58 -16.63
N SER A 506 2.76 17.79 -17.95
CA SER A 506 3.71 18.68 -18.61
C SER A 506 2.98 19.87 -19.27
N GLY A 507 3.74 20.91 -19.60
CA GLY A 507 3.25 22.09 -20.31
C GLY A 507 3.45 23.41 -19.54
N PRO A 508 3.14 24.54 -20.19
CA PRO A 508 3.50 25.87 -19.68
C PRO A 508 2.73 26.30 -18.42
N LYS A 509 1.63 25.62 -18.07
CA LYS A 509 0.72 25.99 -16.98
C LYS A 509 0.24 24.79 -16.17
N VAL A 510 1.19 24.03 -15.63
CA VAL A 510 0.87 22.91 -14.72
C VAL A 510 0.75 23.43 -13.29
N SER A 511 -0.42 23.24 -12.66
CA SER A 511 -0.63 23.70 -11.28
C SER A 511 0.00 22.75 -10.25
N GLY A 512 0.15 23.21 -9.01
CA GLY A 512 0.56 22.35 -7.89
C GLY A 512 -0.49 21.26 -7.59
N ALA A 513 -1.77 21.57 -7.78
CA ALA A 513 -2.86 20.62 -7.58
C ALA A 513 -2.80 19.47 -8.60
N ASP A 514 -2.54 19.76 -9.88
CA ASP A 514 -2.47 18.72 -10.92
C ASP A 514 -1.32 17.74 -10.64
N ARG A 515 -0.16 18.25 -10.19
CA ARG A 515 0.96 17.41 -9.75
C ARG A 515 0.60 16.59 -8.51
N ALA A 516 -0.06 17.20 -7.53
CA ALA A 516 -0.43 16.52 -6.28
C ALA A 516 -1.39 15.34 -6.52
N ARG A 517 -2.30 15.44 -7.50
CA ARG A 517 -3.17 14.32 -7.91
C ARG A 517 -2.38 13.12 -8.42
N VAL A 518 -1.40 13.36 -9.29
CA VAL A 518 -0.52 12.29 -9.80
C VAL A 518 0.31 11.68 -8.67
N GLU A 519 0.80 12.52 -7.75
CA GLU A 519 1.59 12.04 -6.62
C GLU A 519 0.80 11.12 -5.68
N VAL A 520 -0.54 11.15 -5.67
CA VAL A 520 -1.33 10.12 -4.96
C VAL A 520 -0.94 8.71 -5.42
N PHE A 521 -0.85 8.50 -6.73
CA PHE A 521 -0.58 7.18 -7.30
C PHE A 521 0.92 6.86 -7.38
N ARG A 522 1.77 7.85 -7.65
CA ARG A 522 3.23 7.67 -7.51
C ARG A 522 3.62 7.36 -6.06
N GLY A 523 2.91 7.98 -5.11
CA GLY A 523 2.95 7.71 -3.68
C GLY A 523 2.68 6.27 -3.31
N ALA A 524 1.78 5.58 -4.03
CA ALA A 524 1.59 4.15 -3.85
C ALA A 524 2.74 3.32 -4.42
N LEU A 525 3.18 3.65 -5.65
CA LEU A 525 4.09 2.79 -6.40
C LEU A 525 5.52 2.76 -5.84
N ARG A 526 6.04 3.88 -5.31
CA ARG A 526 7.39 3.94 -4.73
C ARG A 526 7.59 2.96 -3.56
N PRO A 527 6.82 3.06 -2.44
CA PRO A 527 6.97 2.14 -1.32
C PRO A 527 6.59 0.70 -1.68
N PHE A 528 5.67 0.51 -2.64
CA PHE A 528 5.33 -0.80 -3.18
C PHE A 528 6.54 -1.45 -3.88
N ALA A 529 7.14 -0.77 -4.87
CA ALA A 529 8.30 -1.27 -5.61
C ALA A 529 9.49 -1.56 -4.68
N THR A 530 9.79 -0.66 -3.74
CA THR A 530 10.85 -0.87 -2.75
C THR A 530 10.60 -2.07 -1.85
N THR A 531 9.35 -2.25 -1.38
CA THR A 531 8.97 -3.40 -0.55
C THR A 531 9.08 -4.72 -1.31
N VAL A 532 8.51 -4.78 -2.52
CA VAL A 532 8.54 -5.97 -3.38
C VAL A 532 9.97 -6.39 -3.71
N ASN A 533 10.84 -5.45 -4.06
CA ASN A 533 12.23 -5.78 -4.36
C ASN A 533 12.99 -6.27 -3.12
N GLN A 534 12.72 -5.72 -1.93
CA GLN A 534 13.36 -6.22 -0.71
C GLN A 534 12.89 -7.65 -0.38
N GLU A 535 11.63 -7.98 -0.64
CA GLU A 535 11.14 -9.35 -0.51
C GLU A 535 11.83 -10.29 -1.51
N LEU A 536 11.90 -9.89 -2.78
CA LEU A 536 12.58 -10.66 -3.84
C LEU A 536 14.06 -10.89 -3.51
N SER A 537 14.81 -9.86 -3.14
CA SER A 537 16.26 -9.96 -2.90
C SER A 537 16.60 -10.59 -1.56
N ASP A 538 16.04 -10.05 -0.48
CA ASP A 538 16.54 -10.33 0.87
C ASP A 538 15.85 -11.55 1.48
N VAL A 539 14.61 -11.83 1.10
CA VAL A 539 13.83 -12.97 1.60
C VAL A 539 13.90 -14.15 0.65
N LEU A 540 13.47 -13.96 -0.60
CA LEU A 540 13.36 -15.02 -1.60
C LEU A 540 14.70 -15.35 -2.28
N LYS A 541 15.75 -14.54 -2.04
CA LYS A 541 17.09 -14.70 -2.64
C LYS A 541 17.05 -14.75 -4.17
N SER A 542 16.14 -13.98 -4.75
CA SER A 542 15.91 -13.89 -6.18
C SER A 542 16.76 -12.82 -6.84
N ASN A 543 17.08 -13.03 -8.12
CA ASN A 543 17.63 -12.00 -8.99
C ASN A 543 16.53 -11.36 -9.87
N VAL A 544 15.25 -11.73 -9.66
CA VAL A 544 14.13 -11.01 -10.26
C VAL A 544 14.05 -9.60 -9.66
N ARG A 545 13.81 -8.59 -10.50
CA ARG A 545 13.69 -7.18 -10.09
C ARG A 545 12.44 -6.53 -10.66
N ALA A 546 11.78 -5.71 -9.87
CA ALA A 546 10.59 -4.95 -10.24
C ALA A 546 10.88 -3.43 -10.19
N PHE A 547 11.38 -2.88 -11.29
CA PHE A 547 11.74 -1.47 -11.40
C PHE A 547 10.50 -0.58 -11.61
N LEU A 548 10.59 0.65 -11.13
CA LEU A 548 9.62 1.72 -11.33
C LEU A 548 10.32 2.88 -12.04
N VAL A 549 9.75 3.35 -13.14
CA VAL A 549 10.16 4.58 -13.83
C VAL A 549 9.03 5.59 -13.69
N LEU A 550 9.36 6.80 -13.24
CA LEU A 550 8.44 7.90 -13.04
C LEU A 550 8.78 9.03 -14.04
N PRO A 551 8.11 9.10 -15.21
CA PRO A 551 8.45 10.04 -16.27
C PRO A 551 7.93 11.46 -16.05
N GLY A 552 8.61 12.43 -16.64
CA GLY A 552 8.31 13.86 -16.51
C GLY A 552 8.93 14.46 -15.24
N SER A 553 8.91 15.79 -15.19
CA SER A 553 9.65 16.57 -14.21
C SER A 553 8.79 17.61 -13.50
N ILE A 554 9.21 18.00 -12.30
CA ILE A 554 8.52 19.07 -11.54
C ILE A 554 8.51 20.42 -12.28
N ASP A 555 9.49 20.69 -13.15
CA ASP A 555 9.56 21.92 -13.94
C ASP A 555 8.58 21.92 -15.14
N GLY A 556 7.84 20.83 -15.35
CA GLY A 556 6.77 20.73 -16.34
C GLY A 556 7.26 20.43 -17.76
N LYS A 557 8.51 19.97 -17.93
CA LYS A 557 9.00 19.47 -19.22
C LYS A 557 8.32 18.16 -19.59
N ASP A 558 8.20 17.94 -20.89
CA ASP A 558 7.76 16.65 -21.43
C ASP A 558 8.74 15.54 -21.04
N SER A 559 8.18 14.35 -20.83
CA SER A 559 8.94 13.15 -20.55
C SER A 559 9.78 12.71 -21.75
N ASP A 560 11.00 12.25 -21.49
CA ASP A 560 11.96 11.86 -22.53
C ASP A 560 11.99 10.34 -22.70
N ASN A 561 11.37 9.85 -23.78
CA ASN A 561 11.34 8.43 -24.11
C ASN A 561 12.74 7.82 -24.32
N ALA A 562 13.74 8.61 -24.74
CA ALA A 562 15.11 8.12 -24.87
C ALA A 562 15.76 7.85 -23.51
N LYS A 563 15.48 8.68 -22.49
CA LYS A 563 15.94 8.41 -21.11
C LYS A 563 15.26 7.17 -20.52
N ILE A 564 13.97 6.97 -20.80
CA ILE A 564 13.25 5.75 -20.40
C ILE A 564 13.87 4.52 -21.08
N ALA A 565 14.18 4.59 -22.38
CA ALA A 565 14.85 3.52 -23.10
C ALA A 565 16.26 3.22 -22.55
N ASN A 566 17.01 4.25 -22.16
CA ASN A 566 18.31 4.08 -21.51
C ASN A 566 18.19 3.36 -20.15
N ALA A 567 17.15 3.69 -19.37
CA ALA A 567 16.87 2.99 -18.13
C ALA A 567 16.53 1.52 -18.37
N LEU A 568 15.71 1.22 -19.39
CA LEU A 568 15.39 -0.15 -19.80
C LEU A 568 16.65 -0.95 -20.17
N ASN A 569 17.61 -0.35 -20.88
CA ASN A 569 18.89 -0.99 -21.20
C ASN A 569 19.65 -1.40 -19.94
N TYR A 570 19.70 -0.53 -18.92
CA TYR A 570 20.34 -0.84 -17.65
C TYR A 570 19.61 -1.97 -16.91
N PHE A 571 18.27 -1.96 -16.87
CA PHE A 571 17.48 -2.91 -16.10
C PHE A 571 17.65 -4.37 -16.53
N VAL A 572 17.93 -4.62 -17.80
CA VAL A 572 18.16 -5.99 -18.32
C VAL A 572 19.58 -6.52 -18.06
N THR A 573 20.49 -5.70 -17.53
CA THR A 573 21.88 -6.10 -17.24
C THR A 573 22.01 -6.99 -16.00
N ASP A 574 23.17 -7.65 -15.87
CA ASP A 574 23.52 -8.33 -14.62
C ASP A 574 23.81 -7.36 -13.46
N GLY A 575 24.23 -6.12 -13.77
CA GLY A 575 24.57 -5.09 -12.78
C GLY A 575 23.35 -4.56 -12.02
N SER A 576 22.23 -4.34 -12.72
CA SER A 576 20.98 -3.85 -12.13
C SER A 576 20.43 -4.78 -11.04
N ARG A 577 20.69 -6.08 -11.14
CA ARG A 577 20.25 -7.12 -10.19
C ARG A 577 20.91 -7.02 -8.82
N ARG A 578 21.95 -6.20 -8.67
CA ARG A 578 22.59 -5.91 -7.37
C ARG A 578 22.25 -4.52 -6.86
N SER A 579 21.60 -3.68 -7.67
CA SER A 579 21.24 -2.33 -7.26
C SER A 579 20.21 -2.33 -6.13
N SER A 580 20.38 -1.40 -5.18
CA SER A 580 19.32 -1.05 -4.25
C SER A 580 18.33 -0.06 -4.85
N GLU A 581 18.73 0.68 -5.88
CA GLU A 581 17.89 1.63 -6.60
C GLU A 581 16.91 0.86 -7.49
N VAL A 582 15.63 1.10 -7.23
CA VAL A 582 14.53 0.41 -7.92
C VAL A 582 13.48 1.37 -8.46
N THR A 583 13.55 2.63 -8.08
CA THR A 583 12.70 3.71 -8.61
C THR A 583 13.57 4.75 -9.32
N PHE A 584 13.18 5.16 -10.51
CA PHE A 584 13.94 6.07 -11.36
C PHE A 584 13.06 7.24 -11.85
N CYS A 585 13.33 8.44 -11.36
CA CYS A 585 12.73 9.69 -11.83
C CYS A 585 13.59 10.25 -12.97
N VAL A 586 13.54 9.61 -14.14
CA VAL A 586 14.54 9.75 -15.22
C VAL A 586 14.62 11.15 -15.85
N ASP A 587 13.57 11.94 -15.71
CA ASP A 587 13.50 13.28 -16.29
C ASP A 587 13.85 14.39 -15.28
N GLU A 588 13.95 14.04 -14.00
CA GLU A 588 14.32 14.98 -12.94
C GLU A 588 15.81 15.30 -13.01
N THR A 589 16.13 16.55 -13.36
CA THR A 589 17.49 17.07 -13.24
C THR A 589 17.66 17.67 -11.84
N ARG A 590 18.35 16.96 -10.97
CA ARG A 590 18.90 17.54 -9.74
C ARG A 590 20.42 17.47 -9.90
N ASP A 591 21.00 18.59 -10.32
CA ASP A 591 22.45 18.78 -10.36
C ASP A 591 23.04 18.76 -8.94
#